data_AF-A0A350XZR0-F1
#
_entry.id   AF-A0A350XZR0-F1
#
_cell.length_a   1.000
_cell.length_b   1.000
_cell.length_c   1.000
_cell.angle_alpha   90.00
_cell.angle_beta   90.00
_cell.angle_gamma   90.00
#
_symmetry.space_group_name_H-M   'P 1'
#
loop_
_entity.id
_entity.type
_entity.pdbx_description
1 polymer ?
#
loop_
_entity_poly.entity_id
_entity_poly.type
_entity_poly.pdbx_seq_one_letter_code
_entity_poly.pdbx_strand_id
1 'polypeptide(L)' 'MTDNIQRGSRGPAPNWNLGRTKTIRVPIALADQLIQIARKIDRGESIDPEMLLTKEDTEELSKSSHSKDRAC' A
#
# COMPACT_ATOMS: atom_id res chain seq x y z
N MET A 1 46.43 -19.00 7.21
CA MET A 1 45.22 -18.72 8.00
C MET A 1 44.21 -18.11 7.06
N THR A 2 43.28 -18.91 6.54
CA THR A 2 42.28 -18.49 5.55
C THR A 2 40.89 -18.60 6.16
N ASP A 3 40.37 -17.49 6.66
CA ASP A 3 38.97 -17.42 7.11
C ASP A 3 38.10 -17.06 5.91
N ASN A 4 37.65 -18.11 5.21
CA ASN A 4 36.62 -18.02 4.18
C ASN A 4 35.26 -17.83 4.87
N ILE A 5 34.81 -16.59 5.02
CA ILE A 5 33.47 -16.26 5.52
C ILE A 5 32.45 -16.68 4.45
N GLN A 6 31.94 -17.90 4.59
CA GLN A 6 30.81 -18.39 3.81
C GLN A 6 29.58 -17.53 4.13
N ARG A 7 29.29 -16.53 3.28
CA ARG A 7 28.00 -15.84 3.30
C ARG A 7 26.95 -16.88 2.95
N GLY A 8 26.15 -17.28 3.95
CA GLY A 8 25.05 -18.21 3.79
C GLY A 8 24.25 -17.89 2.53
N SER A 9 24.04 -18.91 1.70
CA SER A 9 23.28 -18.83 0.46
C SER A 9 21.93 -18.16 0.73
N ARG A 10 21.80 -16.89 0.33
CA ARG A 10 20.50 -16.24 0.26
C ARG A 10 19.76 -16.98 -0.85
N GLY A 11 18.72 -17.72 -0.47
CA GLY A 11 17.80 -18.32 -1.45
C GLY A 11 17.35 -17.27 -2.47
N PRO A 12 16.89 -17.69 -3.67
CA PRO A 12 16.58 -16.77 -4.75
C PRO A 12 15.69 -15.64 -4.24
N ALA A 13 16.26 -14.43 -4.20
CA ALA A 13 15.47 -13.25 -3.87
C ALA A 13 14.38 -13.16 -4.93
N PRO A 14 13.12 -12.90 -4.56
CA PRO A 14 12.07 -12.67 -5.53
C PRO A 14 12.58 -11.59 -6.50
N ASN A 15 12.64 -11.94 -7.78
CA ASN A 15 13.00 -10.96 -8.79
C ASN A 15 11.86 -9.94 -8.87
N TRP A 16 12.25 -8.68 -8.83
CA TRP A 16 11.39 -7.54 -9.07
C TRP A 16 11.87 -6.90 -10.36
N ASN A 17 10.98 -6.70 -11.32
CA ASN A 17 11.30 -6.12 -12.62
C ASN A 17 11.83 -4.69 -12.49
N LEU A 18 11.31 -3.92 -11.53
CA LEU A 18 11.74 -2.54 -11.28
C LEU A 18 13.09 -2.43 -10.54
N GLY A 19 13.70 -3.57 -10.19
CA GLY A 19 15.09 -3.69 -9.72
C GLY A 19 15.40 -3.13 -8.33
N ARG A 20 14.60 -2.20 -7.81
CA ARG A 20 14.77 -1.59 -6.48
C ARG A 20 13.58 -1.89 -5.59
N THR A 21 13.84 -2.43 -4.41
CA THR A 21 12.82 -2.67 -3.38
C THR A 21 13.26 -2.17 -2.02
N LYS A 22 12.29 -1.91 -1.16
CA LYS A 22 12.51 -1.52 0.24
C LYS A 22 11.62 -2.38 1.12
N THR A 23 12.21 -2.99 2.15
CA THR A 23 11.44 -3.73 3.16
C THR A 23 10.80 -2.75 4.14
N ILE A 24 9.51 -2.97 4.42
CA ILE A 24 8.76 -2.26 5.46
C ILE A 24 8.14 -3.27 6.43
N ARG A 25 7.84 -2.84 7.66
CA ARG A 25 7.07 -3.63 8.62
C ARG A 25 5.63 -3.13 8.62
N VAL A 26 4.69 -4.05 8.51
CA VAL A 26 3.25 -3.76 8.44
C VAL A 26 2.48 -4.81 9.25
N PRO A 27 1.26 -4.49 9.72
CA PRO A 27 0.35 -5.49 10.28
C PRO A 27 0.14 -6.66 9.31
N ILE A 28 0.04 -7.89 9.85
CA ILE A 28 -0.14 -9.11 9.04
C ILE A 28 -1.41 -9.01 8.18
N ALA A 29 -2.48 -8.38 8.69
CA ALA A 29 -3.72 -8.18 7.95
C ALA A 29 -3.56 -7.40 6.63
N LEU A 30 -2.50 -6.60 6.48
CA LEU A 30 -2.22 -5.82 5.26
C LEU A 30 -1.22 -6.50 4.32
N ALA A 31 -0.54 -7.56 4.76
CA ALA A 31 0.58 -8.14 4.03
C ALA A 31 0.18 -8.60 2.62
N ASP A 32 -0.90 -9.38 2.51
CA ASP A 32 -1.33 -9.96 1.24
C ASP A 32 -1.78 -8.88 0.25
N GLN A 33 -2.50 -7.87 0.72
CA GLN A 33 -2.96 -6.75 -0.11
C GLN A 33 -1.77 -5.96 -0.65
N LEU A 34 -0.80 -5.62 0.20
CA LEU A 34 0.40 -4.88 -0.19
C LEU A 34 1.27 -5.67 -1.18
N ILE A 35 1.37 -6.99 -1.00
CA ILE A 35 2.08 -7.87 -1.95
C ILE A 35 1.41 -7.84 -3.32
N GLN A 36 0.07 -7.92 -3.37
CA GLN A 36 -0.67 -7.87 -4.63
C GLN A 36 -0.48 -6.52 -5.35
N ILE A 37 -0.62 -5.41 -4.61
CA ILE A 37 -0.38 -4.06 -5.13
C ILE A 37 1.05 -3.96 -5.67
N ALA A 38 2.05 -4.37 -4.89
CA ALA A 38 3.46 -4.32 -5.31
C ALA A 38 3.71 -5.12 -6.59
N ARG A 39 3.08 -6.30 -6.75
CA ARG A 39 3.20 -7.12 -7.98
C ARG A 39 2.54 -6.47 -9.19
N LYS A 40 1.40 -5.80 -9.02
CA LYS A 40 0.76 -5.04 -10.11
C LYS A 40 1.67 -3.92 -10.62
N ILE A 41 2.25 -3.14 -9.70
CA ILE A 41 3.24 -2.10 -10.04
C ILE A 41 4.43 -2.71 -10.76
N ASP A 42 4.96 -3.82 -10.27
CA ASP A 42 6.14 -4.49 -10.85
C ASP A 42 5.87 -5.05 -12.26
N ARG A 43 4.61 -5.30 -12.63
CA ARG A 43 4.19 -5.70 -13.98
C ARG A 43 3.87 -4.50 -14.89
N GLY A 44 3.91 -3.27 -14.38
CA GLY A 44 3.53 -2.07 -15.12
C GLY A 44 2.01 -1.87 -15.26
N GLU A 45 1.22 -2.54 -14.43
CA GLU A 45 -0.23 -2.31 -14.39
C GLU A 45 -0.54 -0.96 -13.74
N SER A 46 -1.48 -0.21 -14.31
CA SER A 46 -2.00 1.01 -13.69
C SER A 46 -2.79 0.65 -12.43
N ILE A 47 -2.50 1.32 -11.32
CA ILE A 47 -3.25 1.18 -10.08
C ILE A 47 -4.07 2.45 -9.90
N ASP A 48 -5.39 2.30 -9.83
CA ASP A 48 -6.27 3.41 -9.50
C ASP A 48 -6.05 3.80 -8.03
N PRO A 49 -5.61 5.03 -7.75
CA PRO A 49 -5.33 5.48 -6.39
C PRO A 49 -6.59 5.50 -5.50
N GLU A 50 -7.79 5.53 -6.10
CA GLU A 50 -9.06 5.41 -5.38
C GLU A 50 -9.25 4.02 -4.74
N MET A 51 -8.61 2.95 -5.25
CA MET A 51 -8.64 1.63 -4.59
C MET A 51 -7.78 1.56 -3.32
N LEU A 52 -6.84 2.49 -3.12
CA LEU A 52 -5.94 2.53 -1.96
C LEU A 52 -6.47 3.42 -0.83
N LEU A 53 -7.45 4.26 -1.13
CA LEU A 53 -8.08 5.18 -0.19
C LEU A 53 -9.53 4.73 0.00
N THR A 54 -9.75 3.75 0.89
CA THR A 54 -11.08 3.63 1.48
C THR A 54 -11.35 4.94 2.21
N LYS A 55 -12.27 5.74 1.65
CA LYS A 55 -12.75 6.98 2.24
C LYS A 55 -13.52 6.65 3.52
N GLU A 56 -12.81 6.33 4.58
CA GLU A 56 -13.36 6.39 5.93
C GLU A 56 -12.61 7.52 6.64
N ASP A 57 -13.38 8.44 7.20
CA ASP A 57 -12.97 9.64 7.94
C ASP A 57 -12.77 10.96 7.15
N THR A 58 -13.70 11.32 6.25
CA THR A 58 -13.91 12.76 5.96
C THR A 58 -15.36 13.11 5.57
N GLU A 59 -16.36 12.55 6.24
CA GLU A 59 -17.78 12.92 6.07
C GLU A 59 -18.46 13.13 7.44
N GLU A 60 -17.92 14.01 8.30
CA GLU A 60 -18.62 14.45 9.53
C GLU A 60 -18.31 15.93 9.83
N LEU A 61 -18.58 16.87 8.90
CA LEU A 61 -18.66 18.32 9.20
C LEU A 61 -19.14 19.15 7.99
N SER A 62 -20.37 18.93 7.51
CA SER A 62 -21.09 20.01 6.80
C SER A 62 -22.62 19.94 6.83
N LYS A 63 -23.23 18.86 7.33
CA LYS A 63 -24.69 18.78 7.53
C LYS A 63 -25.12 19.30 8.91
N SER A 64 -24.89 20.58 9.18
CA SER A 64 -25.55 21.31 10.27
C SER A 64 -25.28 22.80 10.04
N SER A 65 -26.11 23.51 9.30
CA SER A 65 -27.19 24.31 9.90
C SER A 65 -28.08 24.81 8.76
N HIS A 66 -29.31 24.33 8.63
CA HIS A 66 -30.52 24.73 9.37
C HIS A 66 -31.43 25.52 8.43
N SER A 67 -32.46 24.81 7.96
CA SER A 67 -33.70 25.35 7.42
C SER A 67 -34.23 26.49 8.29
N LYS A 68 -34.70 27.57 7.66
CA LYS A 68 -35.92 28.24 8.13
C LYS A 68 -36.75 28.65 6.94
N ASP A 69 -37.92 28.06 6.91
CA ASP A 69 -39.09 28.43 6.13
C ASP A 69 -39.31 29.95 6.12
N ARG A 70 -39.74 30.47 4.97
CA ARG A 70 -40.90 31.37 4.93
C ARG A 70 -41.51 31.37 3.53
N ALA A 71 -42.65 30.71 3.45
CA ALA A 71 -43.70 31.04 2.50
C ALA A 71 -44.25 32.44 2.82
N CYS A 72 -44.42 33.25 1.78
CA CYS A 72 -45.49 34.22 1.49
C CYS A 72 -45.00 35.20 0.43
#